data_AF-A0A388KKW7-F1
#
_entry.id   AF-A0A388KKW7-F1
#
_cell.length_a   1.000
_cell.length_b   1.000
_cell.length_c   1.000
_cell.angle_alpha   90.00
_cell.angle_beta   90.00
_cell.angle_gamma   90.00
#
_symmetry.space_group_name_H-M   'P 1'
#
loop_
_entity.id
_entity.type
_entity.pdbx_description
1 polymer ?
#
loop_
_entity_poly.entity_id
_entity_poly.type
_entity_poly.pdbx_seq_one_letter_code
_entity_poly.pdbx_strand_id
1 'polypeptide(L)'
;MESVEDAERRAGGPVSSLSSPSPSPSPSPSPSSGEALLSREMQEVSLLPYERRGRRAFFTLEADDLARLCAREKLTTEEALRKLMILARSRARAPISDFLVGAVGIGISGRAFVGVNLEFPGMPLHHTVHAEQFVVVNAFQHGERGLRLIAVSAAPCGHCRQFLSELRDAGQSLDILIVPLCPPPPPPPPSEQEGEAEEEVQHEKQMQKAGGGGGDRGGDRGGGEWWSRQPLSRLFPSAFVPRDLLPDGIPLMLESRDNRLEIVDDLRSEQASSKLDGDDDRHSCTLPAMENADVAVVGGTEDGPVSAPDPDTQRVLDAALSAANVSYAPYSRCPSGLGLMTRGGRIFAGAYMESAAYNPSLSPLQAALIGFVAGNRVGRDRGGDYRPRSAKNALDMEAEGRGEECLLVEGEEEEEEEEEEEEEEDLDIACAVLVEKSGKHGKEPLVRQLETTRMALRRIAPKATLHCYRVIERDG
;
A
#
# COMPACT_ATOMS: atom_id res chain seq x y z
N MET A 1 -61.52 8.18 20.40
CA MET A 1 -60.29 8.76 19.83
C MET A 1 -60.26 8.28 18.40
N GLU A 2 -60.62 9.16 17.48
CA GLU A 2 -60.91 8.80 16.09
C GLU A 2 -59.63 8.66 15.26
N SER A 3 -59.75 7.84 14.22
CA SER A 3 -58.68 7.43 13.32
C SER A 3 -58.34 8.49 12.27
N VAL A 4 -57.14 8.36 11.71
CA VAL A 4 -56.59 9.22 10.67
C VAL A 4 -57.28 8.93 9.33
N GLU A 5 -58.24 9.76 8.90
CA GLU A 5 -58.87 9.59 7.57
C GLU A 5 -59.37 10.88 6.87
N ASP A 6 -59.21 12.07 7.46
CA ASP A 6 -59.87 13.32 6.99
C ASP A 6 -58.92 14.45 6.49
N ALA A 7 -57.65 14.15 6.22
CA ALA A 7 -56.63 15.15 5.85
C ALA A 7 -56.26 15.23 4.35
N GLU A 8 -56.73 14.30 3.49
CA GLU A 8 -56.27 14.20 2.09
C GLU A 8 -57.36 14.45 1.01
N ARG A 9 -58.33 15.34 1.27
CA ARG A 9 -59.38 15.69 0.28
C ARG A 9 -59.57 17.18 0.02
N ARG A 10 -58.48 17.96 -0.18
CA ARG A 10 -58.61 19.38 -0.57
C ARG A 10 -57.43 20.05 -1.30
N ALA A 11 -57.00 19.51 -2.45
CA ALA A 11 -56.25 20.28 -3.47
C ALA A 11 -56.21 19.59 -4.84
N GLY A 12 -57.36 19.39 -5.50
CA GLY A 12 -57.40 18.87 -6.88
C GLY A 12 -57.30 20.00 -7.92
N GLY A 13 -56.23 20.01 -8.71
CA GLY A 13 -56.06 20.89 -9.88
C GLY A 13 -55.09 20.24 -10.89
N PRO A 14 -55.36 20.30 -12.22
CA PRO A 14 -54.61 19.49 -13.19
C PRO A 14 -53.24 20.10 -13.50
N VAL A 15 -52.17 19.32 -13.31
CA VAL A 15 -50.82 19.70 -13.74
C VAL A 15 -50.56 19.15 -15.14
N SER A 16 -50.35 20.05 -16.09
CA SER A 16 -50.08 19.74 -17.49
C SER A 16 -48.72 19.05 -17.70
N SER A 17 -48.69 18.07 -18.60
CA SER A 17 -47.50 17.32 -18.98
C SER A 17 -46.37 18.20 -19.55
N LEU A 18 -45.18 18.13 -18.94
CA LEU A 18 -43.93 18.59 -19.52
C LEU A 18 -42.92 17.43 -19.50
N SER A 19 -42.55 16.96 -20.68
CA SER A 19 -41.53 15.92 -20.86
C SER A 19 -40.14 16.55 -20.79
N SER A 20 -39.34 16.19 -19.78
CA SER A 20 -37.93 16.56 -19.70
C SER A 20 -37.09 15.65 -20.62
N PRO A 21 -36.19 16.19 -21.46
CA PRO A 21 -35.31 15.37 -22.29
C PRO A 21 -34.19 14.72 -21.46
N SER A 22 -33.80 13.51 -21.85
CA SER A 22 -32.67 12.78 -21.26
C SER A 22 -31.34 13.52 -21.47
N PRO A 23 -30.43 13.54 -20.48
CA PRO A 23 -29.11 14.15 -20.66
C PRO A 23 -28.26 13.30 -21.62
N SER A 24 -27.73 13.95 -22.65
CA SER A 24 -26.71 13.37 -23.54
C SER A 24 -25.36 13.22 -22.81
N PRO A 25 -24.55 12.20 -23.13
CA PRO A 25 -23.23 12.05 -22.52
C PRO A 25 -22.34 13.26 -22.85
N SER A 26 -21.73 13.83 -21.82
CA SER A 26 -20.73 14.89 -21.95
C SER A 26 -19.46 14.35 -22.61
N PRO A 27 -18.80 15.09 -23.53
CA PRO A 27 -17.54 14.66 -24.11
C PRO A 27 -16.45 14.59 -23.04
N SER A 28 -15.58 13.58 -23.15
CA SER A 28 -14.37 13.44 -22.33
C SER A 28 -13.51 14.70 -22.41
N PRO A 29 -12.94 15.19 -21.30
CA PRO A 29 -12.06 16.36 -21.34
C PRO A 29 -10.83 16.08 -22.21
N SER A 30 -10.49 17.04 -23.07
CA SER A 30 -9.22 17.02 -23.81
C SER A 30 -8.05 17.18 -22.86
N PRO A 31 -6.90 16.48 -23.07
CA PRO A 31 -5.75 16.57 -22.19
C PRO A 31 -5.27 18.02 -22.04
N SER A 32 -4.88 18.38 -20.83
CA SER A 32 -4.35 19.69 -20.50
C SER A 32 -3.04 19.97 -21.26
N SER A 33 -2.67 21.25 -21.42
CA SER A 33 -1.43 21.63 -22.12
C SER A 33 -0.16 21.06 -21.47
N GLY A 34 -0.18 20.79 -20.16
CA GLY A 34 0.89 20.08 -19.46
C GLY A 34 0.97 18.60 -19.82
N GLU A 35 -0.16 17.91 -19.90
CA GLU A 35 -0.20 16.49 -20.33
C GLU A 35 0.26 16.32 -21.77
N ALA A 36 -0.12 17.23 -22.68
CA ALA A 36 0.35 17.23 -24.06
C ALA A 36 1.86 17.48 -24.20
N LEU A 37 2.47 18.25 -23.27
CA LEU A 37 3.92 18.45 -23.19
C LEU A 37 4.63 17.20 -22.68
N LEU A 38 4.15 16.62 -21.58
CA LEU A 38 4.67 15.36 -21.02
C LEU A 38 4.60 14.23 -22.05
N SER A 39 3.47 14.06 -22.76
CA SER A 39 3.32 13.06 -23.82
C SER A 39 4.35 13.22 -24.96
N ARG A 40 4.87 14.43 -25.18
CA ARG A 40 5.84 14.72 -26.23
C ARG A 40 7.28 14.45 -25.79
N GLU A 41 7.63 14.76 -24.55
CA GLU A 41 8.93 14.40 -23.92
C GLU A 41 9.06 12.89 -23.58
N MET A 42 7.93 12.17 -23.54
CA MET A 42 7.89 10.72 -23.38
C MET A 42 8.21 9.96 -24.67
N GLN A 43 7.87 10.50 -25.85
CA GLN A 43 8.03 9.80 -27.14
C GLN A 43 9.50 9.54 -27.56
N GLU A 44 10.47 10.18 -26.91
CA GLU A 44 11.90 10.06 -27.27
C GLU A 44 12.69 9.02 -26.46
N VAL A 45 12.10 8.34 -25.47
CA VAL A 45 12.81 7.34 -24.63
C VAL A 45 12.13 5.98 -24.69
N SER A 46 12.87 4.94 -25.13
CA SER A 46 12.32 3.61 -25.37
C SER A 46 12.21 2.79 -24.08
N LEU A 47 11.14 3.03 -23.31
CA LEU A 47 10.77 2.21 -22.15
C LEU A 47 10.02 0.93 -22.55
N LEU A 48 9.79 0.69 -23.85
CA LEU A 48 9.16 -0.52 -24.39
C LEU A 48 9.75 -1.85 -23.88
N PRO A 49 11.09 -2.03 -23.72
CA PRO A 49 11.65 -3.26 -23.14
C PRO A 49 11.36 -3.44 -21.64
N TYR A 50 10.85 -2.40 -20.98
CA TYR A 50 10.46 -2.41 -19.56
C TYR A 50 8.94 -2.57 -19.42
N GLU A 51 8.16 -1.90 -20.26
CA GLU A 51 6.70 -2.01 -20.31
C GLU A 51 6.22 -3.40 -20.75
N ARG A 52 7.00 -4.11 -21.57
CA ARG A 52 6.71 -5.48 -22.02
C ARG A 52 7.11 -6.59 -21.02
N ARG A 53 7.97 -6.31 -20.05
CA ARG A 53 8.29 -7.30 -19.01
C ARG A 53 7.09 -7.41 -18.06
N GLY A 54 6.67 -8.64 -17.73
CA GLY A 54 5.46 -8.92 -16.94
C GLY A 54 5.37 -8.18 -15.60
N ARG A 55 4.16 -8.05 -15.04
CA ARG A 55 3.74 -7.14 -13.94
C ARG A 55 4.81 -6.83 -12.90
N ARG A 56 5.47 -7.87 -12.41
CA ARG A 56 6.47 -7.76 -11.34
C ARG A 56 7.72 -6.97 -11.75
N ALA A 57 8.20 -7.15 -12.98
CA ALA A 57 9.33 -6.39 -13.49
C ALA A 57 8.99 -4.89 -13.58
N PHE A 58 7.75 -4.53 -13.95
CA PHE A 58 7.27 -3.14 -13.93
C PHE A 58 7.27 -2.52 -12.53
N PHE A 59 7.12 -3.31 -11.46
CA PHE A 59 7.11 -2.79 -10.09
C PHE A 59 8.47 -2.80 -9.38
N THR A 60 9.48 -3.50 -9.89
CA THR A 60 10.84 -3.53 -9.30
C THR A 60 11.92 -3.63 -10.38
N LEU A 61 12.85 -2.67 -10.39
CA LEU A 61 14.07 -2.73 -11.21
C LEU A 61 15.26 -3.14 -10.33
N GLU A 62 16.02 -4.13 -10.80
CA GLU A 62 17.33 -4.42 -10.23
C GLU A 62 18.31 -3.25 -10.49
N ALA A 63 19.31 -3.10 -9.62
CA ALA A 63 20.26 -1.98 -9.71
C ALA A 63 21.00 -1.96 -11.05
N ASP A 64 21.32 -3.14 -11.59
CA ASP A 64 21.99 -3.30 -12.88
C ASP A 64 21.08 -2.91 -14.06
N ASP A 65 19.76 -3.18 -13.98
CA ASP A 65 18.79 -2.78 -15.01
C ASP A 65 18.59 -1.26 -15.02
N LEU A 66 18.50 -0.62 -13.85
CA LEU A 66 18.43 0.83 -13.76
C LEU A 66 19.71 1.48 -14.31
N ALA A 67 20.88 0.93 -14.00
CA ALA A 67 22.15 1.40 -14.54
C ALA A 67 22.23 1.23 -16.07
N ARG A 68 21.76 0.10 -16.62
CA ARG A 68 21.66 -0.13 -18.07
C ARG A 68 20.69 0.86 -18.73
N LEU A 69 19.54 1.13 -18.13
CA LEU A 69 18.57 2.11 -18.62
C LEU A 69 19.20 3.51 -18.70
N CYS A 70 19.80 3.98 -17.60
CA CYS A 70 20.50 5.26 -17.56
C CYS A 70 21.60 5.35 -18.62
N ALA A 71 22.42 4.30 -18.79
CA ALA A 71 23.49 4.29 -19.77
C ALA A 71 23.00 4.29 -21.23
N ARG A 72 21.97 3.50 -21.55
CA ARG A 72 21.41 3.37 -22.91
C ARG A 72 20.74 4.66 -23.38
N GLU A 73 19.90 5.24 -22.51
CA GLU A 73 19.13 6.45 -22.80
C GLU A 73 19.91 7.75 -22.47
N LYS A 74 21.14 7.63 -21.95
CA LYS A 74 22.03 8.73 -21.51
C LYS A 74 21.41 9.64 -20.44
N LEU A 75 20.63 9.04 -19.54
CA LEU A 75 19.92 9.72 -18.46
C LEU A 75 20.73 9.67 -17.15
N THR A 76 20.60 10.72 -16.34
CA THR A 76 20.88 10.62 -14.90
C THR A 76 19.83 9.76 -14.20
N THR A 77 20.15 9.27 -13.00
CA THR A 77 19.18 8.51 -12.19
C THR A 77 17.91 9.31 -11.90
N GLU A 78 18.00 10.63 -11.68
CA GLU A 78 16.82 11.46 -11.42
C GLU A 78 15.92 11.61 -12.66
N GLU A 79 16.50 11.74 -13.87
CA GLU A 79 15.72 11.77 -15.12
C GLU A 79 15.07 10.43 -15.43
N ALA A 80 15.77 9.31 -15.17
CA ALA A 80 15.18 7.97 -15.26
C ALA A 80 14.02 7.79 -14.27
N LEU A 81 14.19 8.23 -13.01
CA LEU A 81 13.13 8.20 -11.99
C LEU A 81 11.92 9.06 -12.39
N ARG A 82 12.13 10.28 -12.92
CA ARG A 82 11.05 11.13 -13.44
C ARG A 82 10.22 10.40 -14.51
N LYS A 83 10.88 9.74 -15.47
CA LYS A 83 10.20 9.01 -16.55
C LYS A 83 9.48 7.75 -16.03
N LEU A 84 10.12 6.93 -15.19
CA LEU A 84 9.50 5.75 -14.56
C LEU A 84 8.28 6.14 -13.70
N MET A 85 8.36 7.24 -12.96
CA MET A 85 7.29 7.76 -12.13
C MET A 85 6.08 8.26 -12.97
N ILE A 86 6.32 8.85 -14.14
CA ILE A 86 5.22 9.21 -15.06
C ILE A 86 4.54 7.93 -15.60
N LEU A 87 5.31 6.91 -15.99
CA LEU A 87 4.74 5.61 -16.40
C LEU A 87 3.94 4.95 -15.27
N ALA A 88 4.44 5.00 -14.03
CA ALA A 88 3.79 4.39 -12.87
C ALA A 88 2.33 4.85 -12.72
N ARG A 89 2.01 6.11 -13.04
CA ARG A 89 0.64 6.65 -12.99
C ARG A 89 -0.35 5.83 -13.81
N SER A 90 0.06 5.20 -14.91
CA SER A 90 -0.81 4.35 -15.73
C SER A 90 -1.30 3.09 -15.00
N ARG A 91 -0.63 2.68 -13.91
CA ARG A 91 -1.02 1.53 -13.08
C ARG A 91 -1.73 1.93 -11.78
N ALA A 92 -1.94 3.23 -11.54
CA ALA A 92 -2.70 3.71 -10.38
C ALA A 92 -4.19 3.34 -10.50
N ARG A 93 -4.82 3.02 -9.37
CA ARG A 93 -6.22 2.59 -9.30
C ARG A 93 -6.98 3.56 -8.39
N ALA A 94 -7.35 4.72 -8.95
CA ALA A 94 -7.94 5.85 -8.21
C ALA A 94 -9.39 6.20 -8.61
N PRO A 95 -10.37 5.25 -8.59
CA PRO A 95 -11.74 5.48 -9.04
C PRO A 95 -12.60 6.38 -8.15
N ILE A 96 -12.07 6.99 -7.09
CA ILE A 96 -12.79 7.95 -6.23
C ILE A 96 -12.34 9.38 -6.53
N SER A 97 -11.04 9.60 -6.76
CA SER A 97 -10.46 10.93 -6.98
C SER A 97 -10.11 11.25 -8.44
N ASP A 98 -10.01 10.24 -9.31
CA ASP A 98 -9.38 10.29 -10.64
C ASP A 98 -7.93 10.85 -10.62
N PHE A 99 -7.31 10.95 -9.43
CA PHE A 99 -6.00 11.57 -9.25
C PHE A 99 -4.89 10.51 -9.24
N LEU A 100 -4.38 10.21 -10.43
CA LEU A 100 -3.33 9.18 -10.63
C LEU A 100 -1.96 9.67 -10.15
N VAL A 101 -1.47 9.07 -9.06
CA VAL A 101 -0.15 9.36 -8.44
C VAL A 101 0.80 8.19 -8.67
N GLY A 102 1.98 8.51 -9.19
CA GLY A 102 3.11 7.59 -9.33
C GLY A 102 4.24 7.98 -8.37
N ALA A 103 4.91 6.98 -7.80
CA ALA A 103 6.09 7.15 -6.99
C ALA A 103 7.15 6.08 -7.33
N VAL A 104 8.43 6.41 -7.17
CA VAL A 104 9.53 5.45 -7.34
C VAL A 104 10.60 5.69 -6.27
N GLY A 105 10.85 4.68 -5.44
CA GLY A 105 11.87 4.70 -4.40
C GLY A 105 13.15 4.00 -4.80
N ILE A 106 14.30 4.56 -4.44
CA ILE A 106 15.62 3.92 -4.56
C ILE A 106 16.04 3.33 -3.22
N GLY A 107 16.26 2.03 -3.19
CA GLY A 107 16.80 1.31 -2.04
C GLY A 107 18.26 1.65 -1.72
N ILE A 108 18.70 1.33 -0.51
CA ILE A 108 20.13 1.32 -0.18
C ILE A 108 20.90 0.28 -1.01
N SER A 109 20.23 -0.78 -1.47
CA SER A 109 20.76 -1.77 -2.44
C SER A 109 20.99 -1.22 -3.85
N GLY A 110 20.43 -0.06 -4.19
CA GLY A 110 20.45 0.49 -5.55
C GLY A 110 19.29 0.04 -6.44
N ARG A 111 18.48 -0.94 -6.00
CA ARG A 111 17.23 -1.32 -6.68
C ARG A 111 16.21 -0.17 -6.65
N ALA A 112 15.33 -0.12 -7.64
CA ALA A 112 14.21 0.82 -7.68
C ALA A 112 12.88 0.09 -7.49
N PHE A 113 12.00 0.67 -6.68
CA PHE A 113 10.68 0.13 -6.35
C PHE A 113 9.62 1.14 -6.78
N VAL A 114 8.74 0.73 -7.68
CA VAL A 114 7.63 1.57 -8.14
C VAL A 114 6.46 1.43 -7.16
N GLY A 115 5.66 2.48 -7.03
CA GLY A 115 4.40 2.46 -6.30
C GLY A 115 3.38 3.45 -6.85
N VAL A 116 2.12 3.18 -6.54
CA VAL A 116 0.94 3.87 -7.08
C VAL A 116 -0.13 4.01 -6.01
N ASN A 117 -1.04 4.97 -6.14
CA ASN A 117 -2.20 5.04 -5.25
C ASN A 117 -3.28 4.01 -5.62
N LEU A 118 -3.92 3.45 -4.58
CA LEU A 118 -5.03 2.50 -4.67
C LEU A 118 -6.20 2.99 -3.81
N GLU A 119 -7.37 3.17 -4.41
CA GLU A 119 -8.61 3.59 -3.76
C GLU A 119 -9.68 2.51 -3.88
N PHE A 120 -10.53 2.38 -2.86
CA PHE A 120 -11.47 1.26 -2.72
C PHE A 120 -12.92 1.77 -2.64
N PRO A 121 -13.69 1.77 -3.75
CA PRO A 121 -15.05 2.29 -3.78
C PRO A 121 -15.98 1.63 -2.74
N GLY A 122 -16.69 2.46 -1.98
CA GLY A 122 -17.60 2.00 -0.93
C GLY A 122 -16.90 1.49 0.34
N MET A 123 -15.60 1.76 0.52
CA MET A 123 -14.89 1.59 1.79
C MET A 123 -14.51 2.97 2.37
N PRO A 124 -14.34 3.10 3.70
CA PRO A 124 -13.84 4.33 4.31
C PRO A 124 -12.44 4.69 3.80
N LEU A 125 -12.19 5.99 3.58
CA LEU A 125 -10.95 6.51 2.97
C LEU A 125 -9.64 6.11 3.67
N HIS A 126 -9.68 5.69 4.94
CA HIS A 126 -8.49 5.17 5.64
C HIS A 126 -7.98 3.82 5.08
N HIS A 127 -8.74 3.16 4.20
CA HIS A 127 -8.27 1.98 3.45
C HIS A 127 -7.45 2.34 2.21
N THR A 128 -7.50 3.59 1.75
CA THR A 128 -6.69 4.07 0.61
C THR A 128 -5.20 3.83 0.86
N VAL A 129 -4.49 3.36 -0.16
CA VAL A 129 -3.03 3.25 -0.17
C VAL A 129 -2.47 4.41 -0.99
N HIS A 130 -1.55 5.17 -0.41
CA HIS A 130 -0.82 6.22 -1.11
C HIS A 130 0.39 5.64 -1.87
N ALA A 131 0.84 6.30 -2.95
CA ALA A 131 1.94 5.81 -3.77
C ALA A 131 3.26 5.67 -2.98
N GLU A 132 3.50 6.55 -2.02
CA GLU A 132 4.66 6.51 -1.11
C GLU A 132 4.59 5.32 -0.15
N GLN A 133 3.40 5.01 0.38
CA GLN A 133 3.18 3.81 1.20
C GLN A 133 3.39 2.55 0.36
N PHE A 134 2.91 2.52 -0.89
CA PHE A 134 3.14 1.43 -1.83
C PHE A 134 4.64 1.22 -2.05
N VAL A 135 5.42 2.26 -2.33
CA VAL A 135 6.88 2.17 -2.51
C VAL A 135 7.57 1.53 -1.30
N VAL A 136 7.24 1.98 -0.08
CA VAL A 136 7.82 1.42 1.15
C VAL A 136 7.46 -0.06 1.34
N VAL A 137 6.19 -0.43 1.13
CA VAL A 137 5.74 -1.82 1.28
C VAL A 137 6.33 -2.74 0.20
N ASN A 138 6.43 -2.27 -1.04
CA ASN A 138 7.01 -3.02 -2.15
C ASN A 138 8.52 -3.26 -1.91
N ALA A 139 9.24 -2.23 -1.45
CA ALA A 139 10.64 -2.36 -1.03
C ALA A 139 10.79 -3.33 0.15
N PHE A 140 9.91 -3.23 1.16
CA PHE A 140 9.89 -4.12 2.32
C PHE A 140 9.68 -5.59 1.95
N GLN A 141 8.68 -5.88 1.10
CA GLN A 141 8.42 -7.23 0.59
C GLN A 141 9.66 -7.79 -0.09
N HIS A 142 10.34 -7.00 -0.94
CA HIS A 142 11.62 -7.35 -1.56
C HIS A 142 12.83 -7.36 -0.60
N GLY A 143 12.63 -7.29 0.71
CA GLY A 143 13.66 -7.39 1.74
C GLY A 143 14.60 -6.19 1.86
N GLU A 144 14.23 -5.05 1.26
CA GLU A 144 15.02 -3.81 1.34
C GLU A 144 15.08 -3.28 2.78
N ARG A 145 16.22 -2.72 3.19
CA ARG A 145 16.48 -2.27 4.57
C ARG A 145 16.44 -0.76 4.78
N GLY A 146 16.25 0.01 3.71
CA GLY A 146 16.21 1.47 3.74
C GLY A 146 16.01 2.04 2.35
N LEU A 147 15.47 3.26 2.29
CA LEU A 147 15.33 4.04 1.06
C LEU A 147 16.23 5.27 1.17
N ARG A 148 16.78 5.72 0.04
CA ARG A 148 17.64 6.92 -0.06
C ARG A 148 16.98 8.09 -0.77
N LEU A 149 16.07 7.78 -1.69
CA LEU A 149 15.36 8.75 -2.51
C LEU A 149 13.97 8.20 -2.83
N ILE A 150 12.93 9.02 -2.76
CA ILE A 150 11.62 8.73 -3.37
C ILE A 150 11.28 9.88 -4.33
N ALA A 151 11.09 9.55 -5.60
CA ALA A 151 10.50 10.45 -6.58
C ALA A 151 8.97 10.33 -6.55
N VAL A 152 8.24 11.45 -6.56
CA VAL A 152 6.77 11.50 -6.45
C VAL A 152 6.15 12.49 -7.43
N SER A 153 5.03 12.12 -8.05
CA SER A 153 4.37 12.94 -9.10
C SER A 153 3.50 14.08 -8.54
N ALA A 154 3.36 14.14 -7.22
CA ALA A 154 2.70 15.18 -6.44
C ALA A 154 3.42 15.31 -5.09
N ALA A 155 3.27 16.45 -4.40
CA ALA A 155 3.88 16.63 -3.08
C ALA A 155 3.32 15.60 -2.08
N PRO A 156 4.16 14.95 -1.24
CA PRO A 156 3.66 14.00 -0.27
C PRO A 156 2.78 14.71 0.75
N CYS A 157 1.61 14.14 1.07
CA CYS A 157 0.71 14.69 2.07
C CYS A 157 1.24 14.47 3.50
N GLY A 158 0.65 15.14 4.51
CA GLY A 158 1.08 15.01 5.91
C GLY A 158 1.06 13.55 6.42
N HIS A 159 0.07 12.76 5.99
CA HIS A 159 -0.04 11.32 6.29
C HIS A 159 1.17 10.53 5.75
N CYS A 160 1.58 10.77 4.50
CA CYS A 160 2.76 10.12 3.93
C CYS A 160 4.07 10.61 4.54
N ARG A 161 4.21 11.91 4.83
CA ARG A 161 5.38 12.45 5.54
C ARG A 161 5.55 11.77 6.91
N GLN A 162 4.44 11.62 7.64
CA GLN A 162 4.43 10.96 8.94
C GLN A 162 4.71 9.45 8.86
N PHE A 163 4.21 8.75 7.83
CA PHE A 163 4.54 7.34 7.59
C PHE A 163 6.01 7.13 7.20
N LEU A 164 6.59 8.04 6.41
CA LEU A 164 8.01 7.98 6.02
C LEU A 164 8.96 8.27 7.19
N SER A 165 8.51 8.99 8.22
CA SER A 165 9.26 9.20 9.47
C SER A 165 9.52 7.91 10.27
N GLU A 166 8.84 6.81 9.94
CA GLU A 166 9.07 5.47 10.52
C GLU A 166 10.33 4.77 9.97
N LEU A 167 10.97 5.36 8.96
CA LEU A 167 12.20 4.86 8.34
C LEU A 167 13.44 5.35 9.09
N ARG A 168 14.53 4.58 9.05
CA ARG A 168 15.76 4.93 9.77
C ARG A 168 16.36 6.25 9.30
N ASP A 169 16.44 7.19 10.26
CA ASP A 169 17.02 8.52 10.12
C ASP A 169 16.39 9.33 8.96
N ALA A 170 15.13 9.04 8.62
CA ALA A 170 14.42 9.53 7.43
C ALA A 170 14.53 11.04 7.21
N GLY A 171 14.44 11.84 8.28
CA GLY A 171 14.57 13.29 8.19
C GLY A 171 15.91 13.77 7.58
N GLN A 172 16.97 12.97 7.64
CA GLN A 172 18.31 13.30 7.15
C GLN A 172 18.78 12.42 5.99
N SER A 173 18.38 11.14 5.97
CA SER A 173 18.87 10.12 5.03
C SER A 173 17.97 9.90 3.80
N LEU A 174 16.70 10.32 3.88
CA LEU A 174 15.72 10.15 2.81
C LEU A 174 15.48 11.48 2.08
N ASP A 175 15.95 11.54 0.84
CA ASP A 175 15.56 12.61 -0.07
C ASP A 175 14.19 12.33 -0.70
N ILE A 176 13.42 13.40 -0.90
CA ILE A 176 12.19 13.41 -1.68
C ILE A 176 12.44 14.28 -2.92
N LEU A 177 12.18 13.72 -4.10
CA LEU A 177 12.19 14.43 -5.37
C LEU A 177 10.75 14.60 -5.84
N ILE A 178 10.25 15.83 -5.82
CA ILE A 178 8.92 16.12 -6.33
C ILE A 178 9.02 16.41 -7.83
N VAL A 179 8.11 15.86 -8.62
CA VAL A 179 8.07 15.99 -10.08
C VAL A 179 6.69 16.49 -10.46
N PRO A 180 6.45 17.82 -10.36
CA PRO A 180 5.12 18.37 -10.59
C PRO A 180 4.73 18.23 -12.07
N LEU A 181 3.60 17.55 -12.31
CA LEU A 181 3.07 17.27 -13.65
C LEU A 181 2.41 18.48 -14.31
N CYS A 182 2.08 19.49 -13.51
CA CYS A 182 1.59 20.79 -13.93
C CYS A 182 2.62 21.81 -13.43
N PRO A 183 3.01 22.83 -14.22
CA PRO A 183 3.91 23.88 -13.71
C PRO A 183 3.32 24.49 -12.42
N PRO A 184 4.17 24.78 -11.41
CA PRO A 184 3.69 25.34 -10.15
C PRO A 184 2.93 26.65 -10.41
N PRO A 185 1.93 26.99 -9.57
CA PRO A 185 1.33 28.32 -9.64
C PRO A 185 2.42 29.39 -9.49
N PRO A 186 2.31 30.53 -10.20
CA PRO A 186 3.27 31.62 -10.02
C PRO A 186 3.30 32.03 -8.54
N PRO A 187 4.47 32.47 -8.01
CA PRO A 187 4.54 32.95 -6.64
C PRO A 187 3.52 34.07 -6.42
N PRO A 188 2.89 34.14 -5.24
CA PRO A 188 1.92 35.20 -4.93
C PRO A 188 2.60 36.57 -5.12
N PRO A 189 1.87 37.59 -5.59
CA PRO A 189 2.43 38.92 -5.82
C PRO A 189 3.08 39.47 -4.54
N PRO A 190 4.14 40.31 -4.64
CA PRO A 190 4.90 40.76 -3.47
C PRO A 190 4.04 41.35 -2.33
N SER A 191 2.91 41.97 -2.67
CA SER A 191 1.93 42.53 -1.72
C SER A 191 1.27 41.50 -0.78
N GLU A 192 1.33 40.21 -1.08
CA GLU A 192 0.82 39.14 -0.22
C GLU A 192 1.95 38.48 0.60
N GLN A 193 3.21 38.62 0.19
CA GLN A 193 4.37 38.07 0.89
C GLN A 193 4.82 38.94 2.09
N GLU A 194 4.52 40.24 2.05
CA GLU A 194 4.87 41.18 3.13
C GLU A 194 4.01 40.98 4.40
N GLY A 195 2.81 40.38 4.30
CA GLY A 195 1.91 40.17 5.44
C GLY A 195 2.34 39.04 6.38
N GLU A 196 2.76 37.89 5.83
CA GLU A 196 3.14 36.71 6.63
C GLU A 196 4.57 36.85 7.20
N ALA A 197 5.48 37.48 6.46
CA ALA A 197 6.85 37.70 6.89
C ALA A 197 6.99 38.63 8.11
N GLU A 198 6.07 39.57 8.33
CA GLU A 198 6.10 40.44 9.51
C GLU A 198 5.67 39.73 10.80
N GLU A 199 4.77 38.75 10.76
CA GLU A 199 4.40 37.97 11.95
C GLU A 199 5.49 36.98 12.37
N GLU A 200 6.09 36.21 11.44
CA GLU A 200 7.21 35.31 11.76
C GLU A 200 8.42 36.07 12.34
N VAL A 201 8.80 37.19 11.72
CA VAL A 201 9.94 38.00 12.19
C VAL A 201 9.67 38.68 13.53
N GLN A 202 8.40 38.97 13.88
CA GLN A 202 8.05 39.42 15.23
C GLN A 202 8.13 38.29 16.26
N HIS A 203 7.68 37.08 15.91
CA HIS A 203 7.73 35.91 16.80
C HIS A 203 9.18 35.49 17.12
N GLU A 204 10.07 35.44 16.12
CA GLU A 204 11.49 35.13 16.33
C GLU A 204 12.21 36.17 17.21
N LYS A 205 11.94 37.46 16.99
CA LYS A 205 12.52 38.55 17.80
C LYS A 205 12.04 38.53 19.26
N GLN A 206 10.87 37.95 19.52
CA GLN A 206 10.34 37.79 20.87
C GLN A 206 11.01 36.60 21.59
N MET A 207 11.28 35.50 20.88
CA MET A 207 12.04 34.35 21.40
C MET A 207 13.52 34.65 21.66
N GLN A 208 14.19 35.39 20.77
CA GLN A 208 15.63 35.72 20.94
C GLN A 208 15.94 36.63 22.14
N LYS A 209 14.94 37.24 22.78
CA LYS A 209 15.11 37.99 24.04
C LYS A 209 15.12 37.12 25.31
N ALA A 210 14.85 35.82 25.20
CA ALA A 210 14.73 34.92 26.36
C ALA A 210 15.92 33.94 26.55
N GLY A 211 16.84 33.84 25.59
CA GLY A 211 17.95 32.88 25.64
C GLY A 211 19.29 33.48 25.19
N GLY A 212 20.16 33.82 26.15
CA GLY A 212 21.52 34.27 25.87
C GLY A 212 22.46 33.08 25.62
N GLY A 213 23.09 33.03 24.44
CA GLY A 213 24.06 31.99 24.10
C GLY A 213 24.46 32.06 22.62
N GLY A 214 25.42 32.92 22.28
CA GLY A 214 25.89 33.07 20.90
C GLY A 214 26.64 31.83 20.41
N GLY A 215 26.15 31.24 19.31
CA GLY A 215 26.82 30.18 18.58
C GLY A 215 26.69 30.46 17.08
N ASP A 216 27.78 30.93 16.47
CA ASP A 216 27.85 31.20 15.04
C ASP A 216 27.64 29.89 14.24
N ARG A 217 26.52 29.81 13.54
CA ARG A 217 26.28 28.84 12.47
C ARG A 217 25.78 29.63 11.27
N GLY A 218 26.64 29.74 10.25
CA GLY A 218 26.28 30.36 8.98
C GLY A 218 25.03 29.70 8.41
N GLY A 219 23.91 30.41 8.47
CA GLY A 219 22.64 29.94 7.92
C GLY A 219 22.73 29.92 6.40
N ASP A 220 22.81 28.72 5.83
CA ASP A 220 22.49 28.53 4.42
C ASP A 220 21.05 28.98 4.20
N ARG A 221 20.87 30.13 3.53
CA ARG A 221 19.58 30.58 3.02
C ARG A 221 19.25 29.79 1.75
N GLY A 222 19.17 28.47 1.90
CA GLY A 222 18.96 27.52 0.83
C GLY A 222 17.54 27.64 0.26
N GLY A 223 17.31 28.69 -0.53
CA GLY A 223 16.08 28.94 -1.30
C GLY A 223 15.94 28.00 -2.49
N GLY A 224 16.01 26.69 -2.25
CA GLY A 224 15.59 25.67 -3.21
C GLY A 224 14.07 25.71 -3.38
N GLU A 225 13.63 25.65 -4.63
CA GLU A 225 12.22 25.57 -5.02
C GLU A 225 11.55 24.37 -4.33
N TRP A 226 10.29 24.48 -3.87
CA TRP A 226 9.67 23.39 -3.10
C TRP A 226 9.52 22.09 -3.90
N TRP A 227 9.58 22.16 -5.24
CA TRP A 227 9.57 21.02 -6.14
C TRP A 227 10.98 20.46 -6.47
N SER A 228 12.05 20.93 -5.83
CA SER A 228 13.38 20.33 -5.98
C SER A 228 13.54 19.07 -5.12
N ARG A 229 14.58 18.29 -5.41
CA ARG A 229 15.09 17.27 -4.48
C ARG A 229 15.45 17.93 -3.15
N GLN A 230 15.01 17.34 -2.04
CA GLN A 230 15.27 17.83 -0.68
C GLN A 230 15.09 16.72 0.38
N PRO A 231 15.74 16.81 1.56
CA PRO A 231 15.53 15.84 2.63
C PRO A 231 14.12 15.94 3.21
N LEU A 232 13.58 14.82 3.71
CA LEU A 232 12.24 14.76 4.30
C LEU A 232 12.03 15.80 5.43
N SER A 233 13.06 16.11 6.23
CA SER A 233 12.97 17.12 7.30
C SER A 233 12.64 18.54 6.81
N ARG A 234 12.91 18.88 5.54
CA ARG A 234 12.50 20.17 4.95
C ARG A 234 11.00 20.21 4.64
N LEU A 235 10.44 19.06 4.24
CA LEU A 235 9.00 18.90 4.02
C LEU A 235 8.23 18.65 5.32
N PHE A 236 8.88 18.14 6.35
CA PHE A 236 8.29 17.80 7.64
C PHE A 236 9.19 18.23 8.80
N PRO A 237 9.34 19.54 9.05
CA PRO A 237 10.14 20.06 10.15
C PRO A 237 9.50 19.73 11.50
N SER A 238 10.33 19.53 12.52
CA SER A 238 9.90 19.18 13.89
C SER A 238 8.92 17.98 13.95
N ALA A 239 9.15 17.01 13.06
CA ALA A 239 8.35 15.79 12.96
C ALA A 239 8.24 15.04 14.30
N PHE A 240 7.06 14.48 14.56
CA PHE A 240 6.88 13.44 15.57
C PHE A 240 7.40 12.11 14.99
N VAL A 241 8.32 11.45 15.69
CA VAL A 241 9.11 10.32 15.17
C VAL A 241 9.17 9.16 16.16
N PRO A 242 9.57 7.94 15.74
CA PRO A 242 9.67 6.79 16.64
C PRO A 242 10.50 7.04 17.90
N ARG A 243 11.54 7.89 17.83
CA ARG A 243 12.40 8.25 18.98
C ARG A 243 11.67 9.02 20.09
N ASP A 244 10.49 9.59 19.82
CA ASP A 244 9.66 10.29 20.82
C ASP A 244 8.86 9.31 21.70
N LEU A 245 8.67 8.06 21.25
CA LEU A 245 7.88 7.03 21.93
C LEU A 245 8.67 5.76 22.28
N LEU A 246 9.69 5.43 21.48
CA LEU A 246 10.45 4.18 21.58
C LEU A 246 11.87 4.44 22.11
N PRO A 247 12.43 3.53 22.93
CA PRO A 247 13.83 3.62 23.34
C PRO A 247 14.76 3.37 22.15
N ASP A 248 16.00 3.86 22.26
CA ASP A 248 17.06 3.56 21.29
C ASP A 248 17.30 2.04 21.14
N GLY A 249 17.68 1.62 19.93
CA GLY A 249 18.01 0.22 19.62
C GLY A 249 16.83 -0.66 19.18
N ILE A 250 15.58 -0.16 19.22
CA ILE A 250 14.46 -0.84 18.58
C ILE A 250 14.61 -0.76 17.04
N PRO A 251 14.50 -1.88 16.30
CA PRO A 251 14.52 -1.87 14.83
C PRO A 251 13.34 -1.06 14.27
N LEU A 252 13.61 -0.19 13.29
CA LEU A 252 12.58 0.62 12.62
C LEU A 252 11.96 -0.12 11.41
N MET A 253 11.01 0.50 10.71
CA MET A 253 10.02 -0.19 9.87
C MET A 253 10.60 -1.19 8.83
N LEU A 254 11.71 -0.84 8.15
CA LEU A 254 12.34 -1.70 7.12
C LEU A 254 13.43 -2.65 7.64
N GLU A 255 13.79 -2.55 8.92
CA GLU A 255 14.92 -3.30 9.48
C GLU A 255 14.63 -4.78 9.72
N SER A 256 15.68 -5.56 9.97
CA SER A 256 15.56 -6.97 10.34
C SER A 256 14.83 -7.11 11.69
N ARG A 257 13.77 -7.91 11.71
CA ARG A 257 13.01 -8.27 12.90
C ARG A 257 12.36 -9.63 12.69
N ASP A 258 12.19 -10.34 13.79
CA ASP A 258 11.43 -11.58 13.92
C ASP A 258 10.61 -11.48 15.22
N ASN A 259 9.28 -11.57 15.09
CA ASN A 259 8.35 -11.48 16.21
C ASN A 259 8.15 -12.84 16.94
N ARG A 260 8.81 -13.92 16.47
CA ARG A 260 8.83 -15.26 17.08
C ARG A 260 7.44 -15.83 17.36
N LEU A 261 6.50 -15.58 16.46
CA LEU A 261 5.13 -16.04 16.55
C LEU A 261 5.04 -17.50 16.11
N GLU A 262 4.33 -18.30 16.90
CA GLU A 262 4.02 -19.70 16.60
C GLU A 262 2.52 -19.99 16.79
N ILE A 263 2.00 -20.93 16.00
CA ILE A 263 0.63 -21.42 16.09
C ILE A 263 0.61 -22.48 17.20
N VAL A 264 -0.26 -22.31 18.19
CA VAL A 264 -0.47 -23.31 19.26
C VAL A 264 -1.64 -24.19 18.87
N ASP A 265 -1.47 -25.51 18.94
CA ASP A 265 -2.53 -26.47 18.60
C ASP A 265 -3.80 -26.26 19.47
N ASP A 266 -3.63 -25.94 20.76
CA ASP A 266 -4.75 -25.67 21.68
C ASP A 266 -5.57 -24.42 21.32
N LEU A 267 -4.99 -23.45 20.59
CA LEU A 267 -5.70 -22.26 20.10
C LEU A 267 -6.50 -22.52 18.80
N ARG A 268 -6.48 -23.74 18.26
CA ARG A 268 -7.38 -24.17 17.17
C ARG A 268 -8.81 -24.48 17.65
N SER A 269 -9.11 -24.31 18.93
CA SER A 269 -10.30 -24.89 19.58
C SER A 269 -11.57 -24.01 19.59
N GLU A 270 -11.55 -22.78 19.06
CA GLU A 270 -12.73 -21.89 19.04
C GLU A 270 -13.22 -21.68 17.59
N GLN A 271 -14.48 -22.07 17.28
CA GLN A 271 -14.91 -22.47 15.91
C GLN A 271 -16.18 -21.80 15.35
N ALA A 272 -16.29 -21.58 14.04
CA ALA A 272 -17.59 -21.56 13.32
C ALA A 272 -17.40 -21.55 11.79
N SER A 273 -18.41 -22.04 11.05
CA SER A 273 -18.53 -21.93 9.58
C SER A 273 -19.99 -22.06 9.14
N SER A 274 -20.38 -21.45 8.01
CA SER A 274 -21.66 -21.72 7.33
C SER A 274 -21.56 -21.52 5.81
N LYS A 275 -22.48 -22.15 5.07
CA LYS A 275 -22.66 -22.01 3.61
C LYS A 275 -23.90 -21.18 3.30
N LEU A 276 -23.89 -20.50 2.15
CA LEU A 276 -24.94 -19.57 1.70
C LEU A 276 -25.91 -20.26 0.72
N ASP A 277 -27.22 -20.16 0.97
CA ASP A 277 -28.33 -20.36 0.04
C ASP A 277 -29.45 -19.33 0.37
N GLY A 278 -30.34 -18.99 -0.58
CA GLY A 278 -31.03 -17.68 -0.61
C GLY A 278 -32.57 -17.60 -0.55
N ASP A 279 -33.06 -16.36 -0.75
CA ASP A 279 -34.44 -15.83 -0.90
C ASP A 279 -35.47 -16.00 0.26
N ASP A 280 -35.99 -14.87 0.81
CA ASP A 280 -37.30 -14.29 0.45
C ASP A 280 -37.63 -12.97 1.24
N ASP A 281 -38.57 -12.18 0.74
CA ASP A 281 -39.00 -10.84 1.16
C ASP A 281 -39.81 -10.72 2.47
N ARG A 282 -39.60 -9.65 3.27
CA ARG A 282 -40.61 -8.57 3.54
C ARG A 282 -40.19 -7.45 4.52
N HIS A 283 -40.83 -6.28 4.37
CA HIS A 283 -40.62 -5.07 5.18
C HIS A 283 -41.34 -5.08 6.55
N SER A 284 -40.71 -4.49 7.58
CA SER A 284 -41.40 -3.69 8.62
C SER A 284 -40.42 -2.85 9.46
N CYS A 285 -40.67 -1.55 9.61
CA CYS A 285 -39.90 -0.68 10.50
C CYS A 285 -40.40 -0.77 11.95
N THR A 286 -39.69 -1.53 12.78
CA THR A 286 -39.70 -1.42 14.24
C THR A 286 -38.31 -1.80 14.75
N LEU A 287 -37.83 -1.16 15.81
CA LEU A 287 -36.57 -1.52 16.47
C LEU A 287 -36.83 -2.49 17.64
N PRO A 288 -36.55 -3.80 17.47
CA PRO A 288 -36.06 -4.67 18.53
C PRO A 288 -34.57 -5.01 18.28
N ALA A 289 -34.00 -5.85 19.16
CA ALA A 289 -32.61 -6.29 19.07
C ALA A 289 -32.27 -6.89 17.69
N MET A 290 -31.16 -6.45 17.09
CA MET A 290 -30.68 -7.01 15.82
C MET A 290 -29.90 -8.31 16.07
N GLU A 291 -30.62 -9.42 16.04
CA GLU A 291 -30.03 -10.73 15.77
C GLU A 291 -29.72 -10.88 14.26
N ASN A 292 -28.64 -11.60 13.99
CA ASN A 292 -28.32 -12.33 12.76
C ASN A 292 -28.15 -11.53 11.45
N ALA A 293 -26.89 -11.20 11.17
CA ALA A 293 -26.36 -11.07 9.81
C ALA A 293 -25.12 -11.98 9.72
N ASP A 294 -25.24 -13.13 9.04
CA ASP A 294 -24.28 -14.22 9.21
C ASP A 294 -22.83 -13.85 8.86
N VAL A 295 -21.94 -14.18 9.79
CA VAL A 295 -20.50 -14.01 9.67
C VAL A 295 -19.84 -15.35 9.94
N ALA A 296 -19.15 -15.91 8.95
CA ALA A 296 -18.15 -16.94 9.19
C ALA A 296 -16.94 -16.32 9.91
N VAL A 297 -17.08 -16.13 11.22
CA VAL A 297 -15.95 -16.05 12.16
C VAL A 297 -15.59 -17.50 12.47
N VAL A 298 -14.31 -17.86 12.44
CA VAL A 298 -13.89 -19.08 13.15
C VAL A 298 -13.91 -18.75 14.65
N GLY A 299 -15.07 -18.99 15.28
CA GLY A 299 -15.47 -18.76 16.68
C GLY A 299 -16.86 -18.07 16.78
N GLY A 300 -17.93 -18.63 17.37
CA GLY A 300 -18.06 -19.80 18.25
C GLY A 300 -19.48 -20.41 18.30
N THR A 301 -19.88 -21.34 17.41
CA THR A 301 -21.17 -22.10 17.53
C THR A 301 -21.09 -23.59 17.13
N GLU A 302 -21.81 -24.39 17.92
CA GLU A 302 -22.01 -25.85 17.96
C GLU A 302 -21.85 -26.67 16.64
N ASP A 303 -20.66 -27.26 16.39
CA ASP A 303 -20.49 -28.68 15.97
C ASP A 303 -19.02 -29.12 15.75
N GLY A 304 -18.50 -30.00 16.63
CA GLY A 304 -17.36 -30.93 16.39
C GLY A 304 -15.94 -30.37 16.15
N PRO A 305 -14.86 -31.06 16.55
CA PRO A 305 -13.49 -30.51 16.56
C PRO A 305 -12.94 -30.07 15.18
N VAL A 306 -12.11 -29.03 15.17
CA VAL A 306 -11.49 -28.46 13.95
C VAL A 306 -10.59 -29.48 13.24
N SER A 307 -10.95 -29.81 12.00
CA SER A 307 -10.06 -30.49 11.07
C SER A 307 -8.85 -29.60 10.75
N ALA A 308 -7.66 -30.20 10.57
CA ALA A 308 -6.51 -29.49 10.04
C ALA A 308 -6.87 -28.72 8.76
N PRO A 309 -6.29 -27.53 8.51
CA PRO A 309 -6.54 -26.79 7.27
C PRO A 309 -6.20 -27.68 6.07
N ASP A 310 -6.95 -27.49 4.98
CA ASP A 310 -6.61 -28.11 3.71
C ASP A 310 -5.22 -27.62 3.22
N PRO A 311 -4.56 -28.34 2.29
CA PRO A 311 -3.20 -28.01 1.86
C PRO A 311 -3.05 -26.60 1.29
N ASP A 312 -4.08 -26.02 0.67
CA ASP A 312 -4.02 -24.69 0.11
C ASP A 312 -4.20 -23.62 1.19
N THR A 313 -5.17 -23.78 2.09
CA THR A 313 -5.30 -22.90 3.27
C THR A 313 -4.05 -22.94 4.15
N GLN A 314 -3.39 -24.09 4.31
CA GLN A 314 -2.11 -24.19 5.03
C GLN A 314 -1.00 -23.38 4.36
N ARG A 315 -0.88 -23.41 3.02
CA ARG A 315 0.10 -22.57 2.29
C ARG A 315 -0.13 -21.07 2.49
N VAL A 316 -1.39 -20.63 2.55
CA VAL A 316 -1.73 -19.21 2.83
C VAL A 316 -1.45 -18.86 4.29
N LEU A 317 -1.71 -19.79 5.21
CA LEU A 317 -1.40 -19.65 6.64
C LEU A 317 0.10 -19.51 6.89
N ASP A 318 0.94 -20.33 6.25
CA ASP A 318 2.41 -20.23 6.36
C ASP A 318 2.91 -18.86 5.89
N ALA A 319 2.41 -18.39 4.74
CA ALA A 319 2.72 -17.06 4.20
C ALA A 319 2.25 -15.92 5.13
N ALA A 320 1.04 -16.04 5.70
CA ALA A 320 0.48 -15.07 6.64
C ALA A 320 1.25 -15.03 7.97
N LEU A 321 1.70 -16.19 8.48
CA LEU A 321 2.53 -16.30 9.67
C LEU A 321 3.92 -15.73 9.44
N SER A 322 4.53 -16.02 8.28
CA SER A 322 5.81 -15.45 7.86
C SER A 322 5.73 -13.92 7.77
N ALA A 323 4.64 -13.38 7.18
CA ALA A 323 4.33 -11.95 7.19
C ALA A 323 4.17 -11.38 8.61
N ALA A 324 3.42 -12.06 9.48
CA ALA A 324 3.21 -11.63 10.86
C ALA A 324 4.52 -11.61 11.66
N ASN A 325 5.42 -12.57 11.43
CA ASN A 325 6.76 -12.60 12.02
C ASN A 325 7.63 -11.40 11.60
N VAL A 326 7.42 -10.87 10.40
CA VAL A 326 8.07 -9.65 9.93
C VAL A 326 7.17 -8.40 9.97
N SER A 327 6.09 -8.37 10.77
CA SER A 327 5.21 -7.17 10.90
C SER A 327 5.64 -6.15 11.96
N TYR A 328 5.74 -4.86 11.57
CA TYR A 328 6.23 -3.78 12.42
C TYR A 328 5.10 -3.25 13.31
N ALA A 329 5.08 -3.65 14.59
CA ALA A 329 4.05 -3.21 15.55
C ALA A 329 4.63 -2.92 16.95
N PRO A 330 5.57 -1.96 17.11
CA PRO A 330 6.22 -1.72 18.39
C PRO A 330 5.32 -1.00 19.41
N TYR A 331 4.26 -0.30 18.97
CA TYR A 331 3.42 0.53 19.82
C TYR A 331 2.29 -0.29 20.46
N SER A 332 1.47 -0.97 19.65
CA SER A 332 0.41 -1.83 20.18
C SER A 332 0.91 -3.19 20.65
N ARG A 333 2.09 -3.61 20.18
CA ARG A 333 2.62 -4.99 20.33
C ARG A 333 1.66 -6.06 19.81
N CYS A 334 0.83 -5.73 18.83
CA CYS A 334 -0.12 -6.62 18.15
C CYS A 334 0.35 -6.91 16.71
N PRO A 335 1.46 -7.64 16.51
CA PRO A 335 1.91 -8.04 15.18
C PRO A 335 0.86 -8.91 14.49
N SER A 336 0.72 -8.70 13.18
CA SER A 336 -0.26 -9.39 12.36
C SER A 336 0.18 -9.45 10.89
N GLY A 337 -0.33 -10.44 10.18
CA GLY A 337 -0.01 -10.69 8.78
C GLY A 337 -1.20 -11.31 8.06
N LEU A 338 -1.34 -11.04 6.77
CA LEU A 338 -2.40 -11.57 5.93
C LEU A 338 -1.79 -12.28 4.72
N GLY A 339 -2.29 -13.47 4.41
CA GLY A 339 -2.10 -14.13 3.12
C GLY A 339 -3.39 -14.08 2.30
N LEU A 340 -3.24 -13.97 0.98
CA LEU A 340 -4.31 -14.00 -0.02
C LEU A 340 -3.95 -15.06 -1.08
N MET A 341 -4.90 -15.91 -1.46
CA MET A 341 -4.80 -16.83 -2.60
C MET A 341 -5.84 -16.47 -3.66
N THR A 342 -5.39 -16.33 -4.91
CA THR A 342 -6.27 -16.20 -6.09
C THR A 342 -6.84 -17.55 -6.54
N ARG A 343 -7.93 -17.60 -7.33
CA ARG A 343 -8.41 -18.89 -7.88
C ARG A 343 -7.37 -19.63 -8.73
N GLY A 344 -6.47 -18.90 -9.38
CA GLY A 344 -5.28 -19.47 -10.05
C GLY A 344 -4.19 -19.99 -9.11
N GLY A 345 -4.43 -20.09 -7.80
CA GLY A 345 -3.49 -20.67 -6.83
C GLY A 345 -2.26 -19.82 -6.50
N ARG A 346 -2.14 -18.61 -7.07
CA ARG A 346 -1.08 -17.64 -6.75
C ARG A 346 -1.34 -17.04 -5.37
N ILE A 347 -0.33 -17.04 -4.51
CA ILE A 347 -0.38 -16.50 -3.14
C ILE A 347 0.35 -15.16 -3.07
N PHE A 348 -0.20 -14.22 -2.31
CA PHE A 348 0.40 -12.93 -1.96
C PHE A 348 0.28 -12.73 -0.45
N ALA A 349 1.17 -11.97 0.17
CA ALA A 349 1.10 -11.72 1.61
C ALA A 349 1.49 -10.29 1.98
N GLY A 350 0.97 -9.82 3.13
CA GLY A 350 1.19 -8.50 3.67
C GLY A 350 1.43 -8.51 5.17
N ALA A 351 2.51 -7.87 5.60
CA ALA A 351 2.81 -7.64 7.00
C ALA A 351 2.21 -6.31 7.49
N TYR A 352 1.69 -6.28 8.72
CA TYR A 352 1.23 -5.04 9.35
C TYR A 352 2.40 -4.06 9.57
N MET A 353 2.16 -2.76 9.39
CA MET A 353 3.14 -1.70 9.60
C MET A 353 2.52 -0.53 10.37
N GLU A 354 2.84 -0.41 11.66
CA GLU A 354 2.40 0.71 12.49
C GLU A 354 3.17 2.00 12.22
N SER A 355 2.56 3.13 12.60
CA SER A 355 3.23 4.41 12.77
C SER A 355 3.02 4.95 14.18
N ALA A 356 4.00 5.70 14.70
CA ALA A 356 3.93 6.44 15.96
C ALA A 356 2.67 7.32 16.07
N ALA A 357 2.19 7.87 14.95
CA ALA A 357 0.99 8.70 14.88
C ALA A 357 -0.33 7.90 14.73
N TYR A 358 -0.28 6.57 14.80
CA TYR A 358 -1.37 5.59 14.69
C TYR A 358 -2.14 5.62 13.37
N ASN A 359 -2.80 6.72 13.01
CA ASN A 359 -3.60 6.86 11.78
C ASN A 359 -2.84 6.53 10.48
N PRO A 360 -1.52 6.79 10.34
CA PRO A 360 -0.76 6.42 9.14
C PRO A 360 -0.41 4.93 9.03
N SER A 361 -0.74 4.11 10.04
CA SER A 361 -0.46 2.67 10.03
C SER A 361 -1.14 1.98 8.85
N LEU A 362 -0.43 1.04 8.22
CA LEU A 362 -0.87 0.31 7.03
C LEU A 362 -1.19 -1.14 7.41
N SER A 363 -2.46 -1.52 7.19
CA SER A 363 -3.00 -2.84 7.55
C SER A 363 -2.35 -3.99 6.76
N PRO A 364 -2.31 -5.23 7.31
CA PRO A 364 -1.76 -6.36 6.58
C PRO A 364 -2.53 -6.67 5.28
N LEU A 365 -3.83 -6.33 5.21
CA LEU A 365 -4.62 -6.42 3.97
C LEU A 365 -4.14 -5.43 2.90
N GLN A 366 -3.94 -4.15 3.25
CA GLN A 366 -3.37 -3.17 2.31
C GLN A 366 -2.00 -3.64 1.80
N ALA A 367 -1.16 -4.19 2.67
CA ALA A 367 0.15 -4.72 2.28
C ALA A 367 0.04 -5.93 1.33
N ALA A 368 -0.92 -6.83 1.55
CA ALA A 368 -1.15 -7.99 0.68
C ALA A 368 -1.70 -7.57 -0.70
N LEU A 369 -2.56 -6.55 -0.74
CA LEU A 369 -3.09 -5.96 -1.98
C LEU A 369 -2.00 -5.21 -2.78
N ILE A 370 -1.09 -4.51 -2.10
CA ILE A 370 0.13 -3.95 -2.73
C ILE A 370 0.95 -5.08 -3.36
N GLY A 371 1.13 -6.20 -2.65
CA GLY A 371 1.80 -7.39 -3.18
C GLY A 371 1.11 -7.98 -4.40
N PHE A 372 -0.22 -8.06 -4.41
CA PHE A 372 -1.02 -8.49 -5.57
C PHE A 372 -0.83 -7.56 -6.78
N VAL A 373 -0.97 -6.24 -6.59
CA VAL A 373 -0.81 -5.25 -7.68
C VAL A 373 0.63 -5.25 -8.21
N ALA A 374 1.62 -5.40 -7.33
CA ALA A 374 3.03 -5.46 -7.69
C ALA A 374 3.48 -6.82 -8.29
N GLY A 375 2.63 -7.85 -8.28
CA GLY A 375 3.02 -9.20 -8.73
C GLY A 375 3.99 -9.93 -7.79
N ASN A 376 4.06 -9.54 -6.51
CA ASN A 376 4.97 -10.09 -5.49
C ASN A 376 4.47 -11.45 -4.97
N ARG A 377 4.47 -12.46 -5.86
CA ARG A 377 4.05 -13.84 -5.57
C ARG A 377 4.91 -14.47 -4.46
N VAL A 378 4.25 -15.13 -3.52
CA VAL A 378 4.83 -15.85 -2.39
C VAL A 378 4.75 -17.36 -2.64
N GLY A 379 5.89 -18.05 -2.61
CA GLY A 379 5.99 -19.51 -2.47
C GLY A 379 5.50 -20.41 -3.64
N ARG A 380 6.41 -21.25 -4.16
CA ARG A 380 6.07 -22.59 -4.66
C ARG A 380 6.94 -23.67 -3.97
N ASP A 381 8.23 -23.38 -3.76
CA ASP A 381 9.22 -24.42 -3.39
C ASP A 381 9.90 -24.24 -2.01
N ARG A 382 9.50 -23.23 -1.22
CA ARG A 382 10.12 -22.90 0.09
C ARG A 382 9.12 -22.53 1.21
N GLY A 383 8.16 -23.42 1.48
CA GLY A 383 7.42 -23.44 2.76
C GLY A 383 6.91 -22.10 3.31
N GLY A 384 6.33 -21.24 2.46
CA GLY A 384 5.72 -19.98 2.89
C GLY A 384 6.68 -18.83 3.25
N ASP A 385 7.92 -18.80 2.76
CA ASP A 385 8.78 -17.60 2.90
C ASP A 385 8.08 -16.35 2.32
N TYR A 386 7.83 -15.35 3.18
CA TYR A 386 7.17 -14.09 2.84
C TYR A 386 7.89 -13.29 1.75
N ARG A 387 9.20 -13.52 1.55
CA ARG A 387 9.97 -12.81 0.52
C ARG A 387 9.62 -13.31 -0.87
N PRO A 388 9.28 -12.42 -1.84
CA PRO A 388 9.12 -12.81 -3.23
C PRO A 388 10.48 -13.29 -3.78
N ARG A 389 10.46 -14.25 -4.72
CA ARG A 389 11.67 -14.79 -5.35
C ARG A 389 12.57 -13.65 -5.86
N SER A 390 13.88 -13.66 -5.61
CA SER A 390 14.79 -12.78 -6.35
C SER A 390 14.62 -13.00 -7.86
N ALA A 391 14.62 -11.95 -8.67
CA ALA A 391 14.54 -12.09 -10.14
C ALA A 391 15.73 -12.91 -10.69
N LYS A 392 16.92 -12.78 -10.07
CA LYS A 392 18.13 -13.53 -10.45
C LYS A 392 17.99 -15.04 -10.18
N ASN A 393 17.29 -15.43 -9.11
CA ASN A 393 17.12 -16.84 -8.70
C ASN A 393 16.07 -17.63 -9.53
N ALA A 394 15.55 -17.06 -10.62
CA ALA A 394 14.75 -17.80 -11.59
C ALA A 394 15.67 -18.53 -12.60
N LEU A 395 16.71 -17.84 -13.08
CA LEU A 395 17.61 -18.31 -14.14
C LEU A 395 18.61 -19.36 -13.65
N ASP A 396 19.14 -19.21 -12.43
CA ASP A 396 20.20 -20.08 -11.89
C ASP A 396 19.76 -21.55 -11.70
N MET A 397 18.46 -21.84 -11.58
CA MET A 397 17.96 -23.19 -11.25
C MET A 397 17.66 -24.08 -12.46
N GLU A 398 17.55 -23.52 -13.67
CA GLU A 398 17.37 -24.33 -14.88
C GLU A 398 18.69 -24.98 -15.34
N ALA A 399 19.82 -24.35 -15.00
CA ALA A 399 21.16 -24.85 -15.29
C ALA A 399 21.55 -26.11 -14.49
N GLU A 400 21.02 -26.30 -13.27
CA GLU A 400 21.38 -27.45 -12.41
C GLU A 400 20.62 -28.75 -12.75
N GLY A 401 19.69 -28.71 -13.72
CA GLY A 401 18.85 -29.86 -14.11
C GLY A 401 19.44 -30.79 -15.19
N ARG A 402 20.52 -30.40 -15.88
CA ARG A 402 21.10 -31.19 -16.99
C ARG A 402 22.63 -31.24 -16.94
N GLY A 403 23.14 -32.21 -16.18
CA GLY A 403 24.53 -32.63 -16.33
C GLY A 403 24.68 -33.54 -17.55
N GLU A 404 25.05 -32.97 -18.71
CA GLU A 404 25.80 -33.69 -19.75
C GLU A 404 26.57 -32.71 -20.66
N GLU A 405 27.70 -33.18 -21.18
CA GLU A 405 28.77 -32.39 -21.82
C GLU A 405 28.41 -31.94 -23.24
N CYS A 406 28.48 -30.63 -23.55
CA CYS A 406 28.51 -30.18 -24.95
C CYS A 406 29.25 -28.84 -25.18
N LEU A 407 29.71 -28.65 -26.41
CA LEU A 407 30.66 -27.60 -26.81
C LEU A 407 30.01 -26.25 -27.10
N LEU A 408 30.85 -25.21 -27.02
CA LEU A 408 30.56 -23.84 -27.47
C LEU A 408 29.97 -23.82 -28.89
N VAL A 409 28.70 -23.41 -28.97
CA VAL A 409 28.08 -22.88 -30.19
C VAL A 409 27.44 -21.56 -29.79
N GLU A 410 27.83 -20.47 -30.47
CA GLU A 410 27.14 -19.19 -30.34
C GLU A 410 25.76 -19.34 -30.99
N GLY A 411 24.75 -19.58 -30.16
CA GLY A 411 23.34 -19.57 -30.53
C GLY A 411 22.64 -18.44 -29.78
N GLU A 412 21.76 -17.73 -30.48
CA GLU A 412 20.84 -16.79 -29.85
C GLU A 412 19.87 -17.60 -28.98
N GLU A 413 20.01 -17.51 -27.65
CA GLU A 413 19.06 -18.12 -26.72
C GLU A 413 17.75 -17.33 -26.82
N GLU A 414 16.76 -17.90 -27.51
CA GLU A 414 15.37 -17.46 -27.41
C GLU A 414 14.92 -17.70 -25.96
N GLU A 415 14.93 -16.64 -25.15
CA GLU A 415 14.28 -16.64 -23.85
C GLU A 415 12.81 -17.01 -24.06
N GLU A 416 12.39 -18.21 -23.64
CA GLU A 416 10.97 -18.54 -23.46
C GLU A 416 10.43 -17.71 -22.27
N GLU A 417 10.30 -16.39 -22.46
CA GLU A 417 9.41 -15.56 -21.66
C GLU A 417 8.01 -16.18 -21.86
N GLU A 418 7.50 -16.90 -20.86
CA GLU A 418 6.08 -17.25 -20.79
C GLU A 418 5.30 -15.92 -20.86
N GLU A 419 4.77 -15.60 -22.04
CA GLU A 419 3.78 -14.56 -22.25
C GLU A 419 2.51 -14.97 -21.48
N GLU A 420 2.54 -14.81 -20.15
CA GLU A 420 1.33 -14.78 -19.34
C GLU A 420 0.47 -13.64 -19.91
N GLU A 421 -0.54 -14.00 -20.72
CA GLU A 421 -1.59 -13.08 -21.15
C GLU A 421 -2.26 -12.52 -19.89
N GLU A 422 -1.76 -11.37 -19.44
CA GLU A 422 -2.27 -10.66 -18.28
C GLU A 422 -3.62 -10.03 -18.64
N GLU A 423 -4.66 -10.86 -18.72
CA GLU A 423 -6.04 -10.39 -18.65
C GLU A 423 -6.20 -9.45 -17.45
N GLU A 424 -7.10 -8.48 -17.60
CA GLU A 424 -7.37 -7.44 -16.62
C GLU A 424 -8.15 -8.02 -15.43
N GLU A 425 -7.47 -8.88 -14.66
CA GLU A 425 -8.04 -9.62 -13.54
C GLU A 425 -8.53 -8.66 -12.45
N ASP A 426 -9.85 -8.63 -12.28
CA ASP A 426 -10.51 -8.33 -11.02
C ASP A 426 -9.86 -9.10 -9.86
N LEU A 427 -10.08 -8.64 -8.62
CA LEU A 427 -9.54 -9.27 -7.41
C LEU A 427 -10.20 -10.65 -7.14
N ASP A 428 -9.85 -11.66 -7.94
CA ASP A 428 -10.40 -13.02 -7.86
C ASP A 428 -9.72 -13.85 -6.75
N ILE A 429 -9.84 -13.32 -5.54
CA ILE A 429 -9.37 -13.93 -4.30
C ILE A 429 -10.33 -15.08 -3.96
N ALA A 430 -9.76 -16.28 -3.80
CA ALA A 430 -10.47 -17.48 -3.38
C ALA A 430 -10.47 -17.63 -1.85
N CYS A 431 -9.32 -17.38 -1.21
CA CYS A 431 -9.11 -17.55 0.22
C CYS A 431 -8.19 -16.46 0.77
N ALA A 432 -8.48 -16.00 1.98
CA ALA A 432 -7.64 -15.11 2.77
C ALA A 432 -7.40 -15.73 4.16
N VAL A 433 -6.17 -15.62 4.66
CA VAL A 433 -5.81 -16.06 6.01
C VAL A 433 -5.16 -14.92 6.78
N LEU A 434 -5.77 -14.54 7.90
CA LEU A 434 -5.29 -13.53 8.83
C LEU A 434 -4.63 -14.19 10.04
N VAL A 435 -3.41 -13.79 10.35
CA VAL A 435 -2.67 -14.20 11.55
C VAL A 435 -2.54 -13.00 12.47
N GLU A 436 -2.97 -13.14 13.73
CA GLU A 436 -2.90 -12.09 14.75
C GLU A 436 -2.39 -12.65 16.08
N LYS A 437 -1.51 -11.90 16.75
CA LYS A 437 -1.06 -12.24 18.10
C LYS A 437 -2.21 -12.22 19.12
N SER A 438 -2.27 -13.24 19.97
CA SER A 438 -3.15 -13.29 21.15
C SER A 438 -2.68 -12.34 22.25
N GLY A 439 -3.60 -11.78 23.01
CA GLY A 439 -3.24 -11.04 24.23
C GLY A 439 -2.73 -11.99 25.33
N LYS A 440 -1.92 -11.45 26.26
CA LYS A 440 -1.32 -12.25 27.35
C LYS A 440 -2.34 -12.54 28.46
N HIS A 441 -2.27 -13.74 29.03
CA HIS A 441 -3.08 -14.19 30.18
C HIS A 441 -4.60 -14.03 29.99
N GLY A 442 -5.13 -14.42 28.82
CA GLY A 442 -6.58 -14.39 28.54
C GLY A 442 -7.17 -12.99 28.35
N LYS A 443 -6.33 -11.95 28.23
CA LYS A 443 -6.78 -10.61 27.81
C LYS A 443 -6.88 -10.54 26.29
N GLU A 444 -7.77 -9.69 25.80
CA GLU A 444 -7.79 -9.34 24.37
C GLU A 444 -6.51 -8.55 23.96
N PRO A 445 -6.06 -8.67 22.69
CA PRO A 445 -5.02 -7.80 22.15
C PRO A 445 -5.52 -6.36 22.03
N LEU A 446 -4.61 -5.38 22.11
CA LEU A 446 -4.94 -3.95 22.05
C LEU A 446 -5.50 -3.51 20.68
N VAL A 447 -5.12 -4.22 19.61
CA VAL A 447 -5.55 -3.97 18.22
C VAL A 447 -5.96 -5.29 17.58
N ARG A 448 -7.07 -5.29 16.85
CA ARG A 448 -7.55 -6.41 16.02
C ARG A 448 -7.85 -5.88 14.61
N GLN A 449 -7.36 -6.58 13.60
CA GLN A 449 -7.59 -6.31 12.17
C GLN A 449 -8.74 -7.15 11.60
N LEU A 450 -9.26 -8.14 12.34
CA LEU A 450 -10.27 -9.09 11.85
C LEU A 450 -11.53 -8.42 11.25
N GLU A 451 -12.16 -7.49 11.98
CA GLU A 451 -13.41 -6.87 11.52
C GLU A 451 -13.20 -5.93 10.32
N THR A 452 -12.13 -5.14 10.33
CA THR A 452 -11.77 -4.26 9.20
C THR A 452 -11.39 -5.07 7.96
N THR A 453 -10.58 -6.13 8.13
CA THR A 453 -10.22 -7.08 7.07
C THR A 453 -11.46 -7.75 6.47
N ARG A 454 -12.39 -8.20 7.31
CA ARG A 454 -13.65 -8.82 6.87
C ARG A 454 -14.54 -7.85 6.11
N MET A 455 -14.73 -6.64 6.63
CA MET A 455 -15.51 -5.59 5.97
C MET A 455 -14.93 -5.26 4.60
N ALA A 456 -13.60 -5.11 4.51
CA ALA A 456 -12.89 -4.86 3.27
C ALA A 456 -13.03 -6.01 2.26
N LEU A 457 -12.76 -7.26 2.68
CA LEU A 457 -12.88 -8.44 1.81
C LEU A 457 -14.32 -8.64 1.30
N ARG A 458 -15.34 -8.43 2.13
CA ARG A 458 -16.75 -8.43 1.69
C ARG A 458 -17.03 -7.44 0.56
N ARG A 459 -16.26 -6.34 0.47
CA ARG A 459 -16.47 -5.29 -0.54
C ARG A 459 -15.65 -5.48 -1.82
N ILE A 460 -14.44 -6.02 -1.71
CA ILE A 460 -13.49 -6.19 -2.84
C ILE A 460 -13.44 -7.61 -3.42
N ALA A 461 -13.79 -8.62 -2.61
CA ALA A 461 -13.79 -10.03 -2.99
C ALA A 461 -14.89 -10.81 -2.23
N PRO A 462 -16.18 -10.54 -2.50
CA PRO A 462 -17.31 -11.07 -1.71
C PRO A 462 -17.43 -12.61 -1.72
N LYS A 463 -16.73 -13.31 -2.63
CA LYS A 463 -16.69 -14.77 -2.75
C LYS A 463 -15.48 -15.41 -2.07
N ALA A 464 -14.60 -14.64 -1.43
CA ALA A 464 -13.42 -15.15 -0.74
C ALA A 464 -13.78 -15.71 0.64
N THR A 465 -13.18 -16.83 1.03
CA THR A 465 -13.19 -17.26 2.43
C THR A 465 -12.20 -16.42 3.25
N LEU A 466 -12.48 -16.21 4.53
CA LEU A 466 -11.56 -15.56 5.48
C LEU A 466 -11.38 -16.46 6.70
N HIS A 467 -10.16 -16.95 6.90
CA HIS A 467 -9.76 -17.67 8.10
C HIS A 467 -8.95 -16.74 9.01
N CYS A 468 -9.10 -16.89 10.33
CA CYS A 468 -8.33 -16.13 11.32
C CYS A 468 -7.63 -17.11 12.27
N TYR A 469 -6.31 -16.99 12.40
CA TYR A 469 -5.50 -17.79 13.31
C TYR A 469 -4.91 -16.91 14.41
N ARG A 470 -4.98 -17.42 15.63
CA ARG A 470 -4.42 -16.79 16.84
C ARG A 470 -3.07 -17.42 17.13
N VAL A 471 -2.05 -16.58 17.31
CA VAL A 471 -0.66 -17.02 17.55
C VAL A 471 -0.13 -16.43 18.85
N ILE A 472 0.79 -17.14 19.50
CA ILE A 472 1.54 -16.62 20.64
C ILE A 472 2.94 -16.23 20.19
N GLU A 473 3.56 -15.33 20.94
CA GLU A 473 5.01 -15.15 20.91
C GLU A 473 5.63 -16.30 21.71
N ARG A 474 6.51 -17.08 21.08
CA ARG A 474 7.24 -18.18 21.73
C ARG A 474 8.02 -17.62 22.92
N ASP A 475 7.81 -18.21 24.10
CA ASP A 475 8.59 -17.87 25.30
C ASP A 475 10.09 -18.15 25.05
N GLY A 476 10.93 -17.17 25.41
CA GLY A 476 12.38 -17.16 25.15
C GLY A 476 13.23 -17.48 26.37
#